data_AF-G7V7Z8-F1
#
_entry.id   AF-G7V7Z8-F1
#
_cell.length_a   1.000
_cell.length_b   1.000
_cell.length_c   1.000
_cell.angle_alpha   90.00
_cell.angle_beta   90.00
_cell.angle_gamma   90.00
#
_symmetry.space_group_name_H-M   'P 1'
#
loop_
_entity.id
_entity.type
_entity.pdbx_description
1 polymer ?
#
loop_
_entity_poly.entity_id
_entity_poly.type
_entity_poly.pdbx_seq_one_letter_code
_entity_poly.pdbx_strand_id
1 'polypeptide(L)'
;MKCHLCEEKPCSKGKPCLEKDSKPLYKDPEEAKIFKVAAEVEALYYCEQFEMPLRPWIGRVTCNPAEQARVLEEEGCQLLVVMGLCVGHDSIFYRHAKAPVTTLLVKDRKLGHNPAAAIYCRYIRNNLNYNPKKRRQEEGEA
;
A
#
# COMPACT_ATOMS: atom_id res chain seq x y z
N MET A 1 1.46 -18.54 7.55
CA MET A 1 -0.03 -18.67 7.47
C MET A 1 -0.51 -19.18 6.10
N LYS A 2 -1.52 -20.07 6.01
CA LYS A 2 -2.05 -20.63 4.74
C LYS A 2 -3.38 -19.98 4.33
N CYS A 3 -3.40 -18.67 4.07
CA CYS A 3 -4.62 -17.91 3.79
C CYS A 3 -5.45 -18.44 2.61
N HIS A 4 -4.80 -19.08 1.62
CA HIS A 4 -5.47 -19.70 0.47
C HIS A 4 -6.34 -20.91 0.84
N LEU A 5 -6.11 -21.53 2.01
CA LEU A 5 -6.92 -22.65 2.52
C LEU A 5 -8.03 -22.20 3.49
N CYS A 6 -8.07 -20.92 3.86
CA CYS A 6 -9.06 -20.41 4.80
C CYS A 6 -10.35 -20.04 4.06
N GLU A 7 -11.39 -20.85 4.23
CA GLU A 7 -12.70 -20.62 3.61
C GLU A 7 -13.47 -19.48 4.30
N GLU A 8 -13.46 -19.45 5.64
CA GLU A 8 -14.29 -18.52 6.44
C GLU A 8 -13.79 -17.07 6.43
N LYS A 9 -12.49 -16.86 6.20
CA LYS A 9 -11.80 -15.55 6.17
C LYS A 9 -12.27 -14.57 7.28
N PRO A 10 -12.28 -14.98 8.56
CA PRO A 10 -12.82 -14.17 9.66
C PRO A 10 -12.02 -12.88 9.89
N CYS A 11 -10.77 -12.81 9.42
CA CYS A 11 -9.92 -11.62 9.44
C CYS A 11 -10.52 -10.41 8.72
N SER A 12 -11.33 -10.62 7.68
CA SER A 12 -12.08 -9.55 7.00
C SER A 12 -13.07 -8.83 7.92
N LYS A 13 -13.51 -9.49 8.99
CA LYS A 13 -14.42 -8.97 10.02
C LYS A 13 -13.69 -8.53 11.29
N GLY A 14 -12.35 -8.44 11.26
CA GLY A 14 -11.54 -7.97 12.38
C GLY A 14 -11.16 -9.05 13.40
N LYS A 15 -11.38 -10.33 13.09
CA LYS A 15 -10.87 -11.46 13.91
C LYS A 15 -9.55 -11.96 13.32
N PRO A 16 -8.39 -11.55 13.86
CA PRO A 16 -7.11 -11.84 13.23
C PRO A 16 -6.81 -13.35 13.23
N CYS A 17 -6.05 -13.82 12.25
CA CYS A 17 -5.61 -15.22 12.17
C CYS A 17 -4.62 -15.58 13.29
N LEU A 18 -3.91 -14.57 13.81
CA LEU A 18 -2.98 -14.66 14.93
C LEU A 18 -3.26 -13.47 15.84
N GLU A 19 -3.66 -13.75 17.07
CA GLU A 19 -3.86 -12.70 18.08
C GLU A 19 -2.52 -12.34 18.70
N LYS A 20 -2.14 -11.06 18.59
CA LYS A 20 -0.87 -10.52 19.05
C LYS A 20 -1.14 -9.17 19.69
N ASP A 21 -0.41 -8.86 20.76
CA ASP A 21 -0.46 -7.51 21.34
C ASP A 21 0.39 -6.56 20.51
N SER A 22 -0.26 -5.87 19.58
CA SER A 22 0.41 -4.94 18.68
C SER A 22 0.49 -3.51 19.22
N LYS A 23 -0.21 -3.18 20.31
CA LYS A 23 -0.20 -1.82 20.88
C LYS A 23 1.21 -1.33 21.23
N PRO A 24 2.13 -2.17 21.74
CA PRO A 24 3.48 -1.74 22.04
C PRO A 24 4.31 -1.34 20.82
N LEU A 25 3.94 -1.77 19.62
CA LEU A 25 4.63 -1.40 18.38
C LEU A 25 4.39 0.08 18.02
N TYR A 26 3.27 0.65 18.46
CA TYR A 26 2.84 2.02 18.13
C TYR A 26 3.12 3.03 19.25
N LYS A 27 4.20 2.85 20.00
CA LYS A 27 4.56 3.75 21.12
C LYS A 27 5.15 5.07 20.64
N ASP A 28 5.72 5.12 19.44
CA ASP A 28 6.36 6.33 18.93
C ASP A 28 5.29 7.31 18.38
N PRO A 29 5.19 8.54 18.93
CA PRO A 29 4.25 9.54 18.44
C PRO A 29 4.45 9.94 16.98
N GLU A 30 5.66 9.76 16.41
CA GLU A 30 5.90 10.01 14.99
C GLU A 30 5.10 9.05 14.10
N GLU A 31 4.73 7.85 14.56
CA GLU A 31 3.92 6.92 13.77
C GLU A 31 2.48 7.42 13.59
N ALA A 32 1.90 7.99 14.64
CA ALA A 32 0.58 8.62 14.57
C ALA A 32 0.61 9.85 13.64
N LYS A 33 1.71 10.60 13.65
CA LYS A 33 1.93 11.75 12.76
C LYS A 33 2.08 11.31 11.30
N ILE A 34 2.83 10.24 11.03
CA ILE A 34 2.94 9.64 9.69
C ILE A 34 1.56 9.23 9.18
N PHE A 35 0.75 8.54 9.99
CA PHE A 35 -0.61 8.19 9.59
C PHE A 35 -1.48 9.42 9.32
N LYS A 36 -1.41 10.43 10.18
CA LYS A 36 -2.16 11.67 10.01
C LYS A 36 -1.79 12.37 8.71
N VAL A 37 -0.49 12.58 8.46
CA VAL A 37 0.01 13.23 7.25
C VAL A 37 -0.31 12.39 6.01
N ALA A 38 -0.13 11.07 6.05
CA ALA A 38 -0.48 10.19 4.95
C ALA A 38 -1.98 10.23 4.63
N ALA A 39 -2.83 10.24 5.67
CA ALA A 39 -4.28 10.38 5.50
C ALA A 39 -4.65 11.75 4.91
N GLU A 40 -4.02 12.84 5.36
CA GLU A 40 -4.19 14.18 4.80
C GLU A 40 -3.76 14.23 3.32
N VAL A 41 -2.60 13.66 2.97
CA VAL A 41 -2.14 13.58 1.58
C VAL A 41 -3.09 12.76 0.70
N GLU A 42 -3.64 11.66 1.22
CA GLU A 42 -4.56 10.80 0.48
C GLU A 42 -6.00 11.35 0.39
N ALA A 43 -6.44 12.10 1.40
CA ALA A 43 -7.78 12.67 1.48
C ALA A 43 -7.87 14.08 0.89
N LEU A 44 -7.01 15.01 1.29
CA LEU A 44 -7.10 16.42 0.92
C LEU A 44 -6.63 16.67 -0.52
N TYR A 45 -5.50 16.09 -0.95
CA TYR A 45 -4.99 16.38 -2.29
C TYR A 45 -5.63 15.56 -3.41
N TYR A 46 -6.17 14.37 -3.11
CA TYR A 46 -6.73 13.49 -4.15
C TYR A 46 -8.27 13.47 -4.19
N CYS A 47 -8.98 13.59 -3.07
CA CYS A 47 -10.45 13.56 -3.10
C CYS A 47 -11.06 14.89 -3.55
N GLU A 48 -10.53 16.02 -3.05
CA GLU A 48 -11.02 17.37 -3.43
C GLU A 48 -10.60 17.74 -4.86
N GLN A 49 -9.33 17.56 -5.21
CA GLN A 49 -8.80 17.98 -6.51
C GLN A 49 -9.36 17.17 -7.71
N PHE A 50 -9.87 15.96 -7.47
CA PHE A 50 -10.42 15.07 -8.51
C PHE A 50 -11.87 14.63 -8.25
N GLU A 51 -12.60 15.34 -7.36
CA GLU A 51 -14.01 15.07 -7.02
C GLU A 51 -14.31 13.58 -6.73
N MET A 52 -13.38 12.87 -6.11
CA MET A 52 -13.53 11.44 -5.89
C MET A 52 -14.37 11.17 -4.63
N PRO A 53 -15.43 10.33 -4.71
CA PRO A 53 -16.31 10.10 -3.56
C PRO A 53 -15.55 9.44 -2.40
N LEU A 54 -15.76 9.96 -1.19
CA LEU A 54 -15.43 9.25 0.04
C LEU A 54 -16.27 7.97 0.10
N ARG A 55 -15.61 6.84 0.30
CA ARG A 55 -16.21 5.51 0.11
C ARG A 55 -16.83 4.99 1.42
N PRO A 56 -18.17 4.94 1.57
CA PRO A 56 -18.84 4.50 2.81
C PRO A 56 -18.59 3.03 3.20
N TRP A 57 -17.99 2.23 2.31
CA TRP A 57 -17.65 0.81 2.55
C TRP A 57 -16.26 0.59 3.14
N ILE A 58 -15.50 1.64 3.46
CA ILE A 58 -14.27 1.49 4.23
C ILE A 58 -14.67 1.14 5.67
N GLY A 59 -14.61 -0.14 6.01
CA GLY A 59 -15.01 -0.66 7.32
C GLY A 59 -14.08 -0.24 8.46
N ARG A 60 -14.46 -0.58 9.71
CA ARG A 60 -13.69 -0.28 10.93
C ARG A 60 -12.37 -1.05 11.08
N VAL A 61 -12.06 -1.93 10.13
CA VAL A 61 -10.90 -2.82 10.16
C VAL A 61 -9.89 -2.33 9.14
N THR A 62 -8.68 -2.01 9.62
CA THR A 62 -7.54 -1.61 8.80
C THR A 62 -6.40 -2.62 8.97
N CYS A 63 -5.50 -2.68 7.99
CA CYS A 63 -4.30 -3.50 8.11
C CYS A 63 -3.37 -2.96 9.21
N ASN A 64 -2.62 -3.87 9.86
CA ASN A 64 -1.65 -3.57 10.90
C ASN A 64 -0.22 -3.78 10.35
N PRO A 65 0.39 -2.77 9.72
CA PRO A 65 1.65 -2.93 9.00
C PRO A 65 2.83 -3.25 9.92
N ALA A 66 2.89 -2.68 11.12
CA ALA A 66 3.94 -2.99 12.09
C ALA A 66 3.90 -4.47 12.51
N GLU A 67 2.70 -4.97 12.81
CA GLU A 67 2.52 -6.37 13.21
C GLU A 67 2.77 -7.33 12.04
N GLN A 68 2.42 -6.94 10.81
CA GLN A 68 2.78 -7.70 9.61
C GLN A 68 4.30 -7.84 9.46
N ALA A 69 5.06 -6.76 9.64
CA ALA A 69 6.52 -6.80 9.60
C ALA A 69 7.09 -7.73 10.68
N ARG A 70 6.56 -7.65 11.91
CA ARG A 70 6.95 -8.51 13.04
C ARG A 70 6.68 -9.99 12.77
N VAL A 71 5.51 -10.33 12.21
CA VAL A 71 5.18 -11.72 11.86
C VAL A 71 6.09 -12.24 10.74
N LEU A 72 6.40 -11.44 9.72
CA LEU A 72 7.31 -11.84 8.64
C LEU A 72 8.74 -12.07 9.14
N GLU A 73 9.17 -11.28 10.12
CA GLU A 73 10.44 -11.51 10.83
C GLU A 73 10.41 -12.83 11.62
N GLU A 74 9.35 -13.10 12.40
CA GLU A 74 9.18 -14.36 13.15
C GLU A 74 9.21 -15.59 12.23
N GLU A 75 8.70 -15.47 11.01
CA GLU A 75 8.72 -16.52 9.98
C GLU A 75 10.08 -16.63 9.26
N GLY A 76 11.08 -15.79 9.62
CA GLY A 76 12.43 -15.85 9.08
C GLY A 76 12.56 -15.34 7.64
N CYS A 77 11.68 -14.45 7.20
CA CYS A 77 11.73 -13.89 5.84
C CYS A 77 12.98 -13.01 5.65
N GLN A 78 13.75 -13.24 4.58
CA GLN A 78 15.03 -12.56 4.31
C GLN A 78 14.94 -11.41 3.28
N LEU A 79 13.83 -11.33 2.54
CA LEU A 79 13.53 -10.27 1.58
C LEU A 79 12.02 -10.04 1.61
N LEU A 80 11.61 -8.79 1.74
CA LEU A 80 10.19 -8.42 1.74
C LEU A 80 9.87 -7.66 0.45
N VAL A 81 8.88 -8.15 -0.28
CA VAL A 81 8.39 -7.49 -1.50
C VAL A 81 7.03 -6.87 -1.18
N VAL A 82 6.96 -5.55 -1.27
CA VAL A 82 5.73 -4.81 -1.02
C VAL A 82 4.98 -4.56 -2.31
N MET A 83 3.69 -4.87 -2.30
CA MET A 83 2.76 -4.68 -3.41
C MET A 83 1.47 -4.02 -2.93
N GLY A 84 1.21 -2.79 -3.37
CA GLY A 84 -0.10 -2.15 -3.28
C GLY A 84 -0.47 -1.60 -1.91
N LEU A 85 0.50 -1.23 -1.07
CA LEU A 85 0.24 -0.46 0.14
C LEU A 85 0.10 1.05 -0.18
N CYS A 86 -0.53 1.77 0.75
CA CYS A 86 -0.65 3.22 0.71
C CYS A 86 0.52 3.87 1.48
N VAL A 87 0.76 5.17 1.28
CA VAL A 87 1.98 5.86 1.75
C VAL A 87 2.18 5.69 3.26
N GLY A 88 1.10 5.76 4.04
CA GLY A 88 1.16 5.59 5.49
C GLY A 88 1.48 4.15 5.91
N HIS A 89 0.78 3.17 5.32
CA HIS A 89 1.02 1.75 5.61
C HIS A 89 2.42 1.30 5.21
N ASP A 90 2.90 1.76 4.05
CA ASP A 90 4.27 1.54 3.57
C ASP A 90 5.30 2.04 4.57
N SER A 91 5.16 3.29 5.00
CA SER A 91 6.13 3.95 5.88
C SER A 91 6.28 3.23 7.22
N ILE A 92 5.16 2.80 7.81
CA ILE A 92 5.19 2.04 9.08
C ILE A 92 5.74 0.63 8.85
N PHE A 93 5.35 -0.05 7.77
CA PHE A 93 5.87 -1.37 7.45
C PHE A 93 7.39 -1.33 7.30
N TYR A 94 7.94 -0.38 6.54
CA TYR A 94 9.37 -0.20 6.35
C TYR A 94 10.11 0.10 7.66
N ARG A 95 9.48 0.86 8.57
CA ARG A 95 10.07 1.21 9.86
C ARG A 95 10.24 -0.01 10.78
N HIS A 96 9.31 -0.95 10.74
CA HIS A 96 9.30 -2.16 11.57
C HIS A 96 9.97 -3.36 10.88
N ALA A 97 10.15 -3.32 9.57
CA ALA A 97 10.81 -4.37 8.81
C ALA A 97 12.33 -4.39 9.07
N LYS A 98 12.84 -5.55 9.50
CA LYS A 98 14.29 -5.77 9.67
C LYS A 98 14.98 -6.32 8.43
N ALA A 99 14.28 -7.10 7.63
CA ALA A 99 14.79 -7.59 6.35
C ALA A 99 14.72 -6.48 5.28
N PRO A 100 15.61 -6.50 4.27
CA PRO A 100 15.53 -5.58 3.14
C PRO A 100 14.14 -5.60 2.50
N VAL A 101 13.60 -4.41 2.24
CA VAL A 101 12.28 -4.24 1.62
C VAL A 101 12.42 -3.60 0.26
N THR A 102 11.72 -4.14 -0.72
CA THR A 102 11.61 -3.55 -2.06
C THR A 102 10.15 -3.37 -2.45
N THR A 103 9.81 -2.19 -2.94
CA THR A 103 8.46 -1.88 -3.43
C THR A 103 8.36 -2.27 -4.89
N LEU A 104 7.55 -3.28 -5.20
CA LEU A 104 7.35 -3.73 -6.58
C LEU A 104 6.23 -2.94 -7.28
N LEU A 105 5.15 -2.65 -6.56
CA LEU A 105 3.99 -1.90 -7.06
C LEU A 105 3.42 -1.02 -5.95
N VAL A 106 3.09 0.23 -6.25
CA VAL A 106 2.48 1.18 -5.30
C VAL A 106 0.98 1.28 -5.49
N LYS A 107 0.19 1.51 -4.43
CA LYS A 107 -1.25 1.76 -4.58
C LYS A 107 -1.49 2.97 -5.46
N ASP A 108 -2.11 2.74 -6.62
CA ASP A 108 -2.45 3.80 -7.58
C ASP A 108 -3.96 4.01 -7.62
N ARG A 109 -4.45 5.20 -7.28
CA ARG A 109 -5.88 5.51 -7.35
C ARG A 109 -6.36 5.74 -8.78
N LYS A 110 -5.47 6.16 -9.69
CA LYS A 110 -5.79 6.43 -11.11
C LYS A 110 -6.24 5.16 -11.83
N LEU A 111 -5.56 4.04 -11.57
CA LEU A 111 -5.91 2.73 -12.13
C LEU A 111 -6.73 1.87 -11.15
N GLY A 112 -7.48 2.49 -10.23
CA GLY A 112 -8.40 1.75 -9.35
C GLY A 112 -7.72 0.76 -8.40
N HIS A 113 -6.55 1.14 -7.88
CA HIS A 113 -5.66 0.33 -7.04
C HIS A 113 -5.01 -0.85 -7.77
N ASN A 114 -4.92 -0.78 -9.10
CA ASN A 114 -4.27 -1.76 -9.96
C ASN A 114 -3.19 -1.09 -10.85
N PRO A 115 -2.09 -0.60 -10.26
CA PRO A 115 -0.98 0.04 -11.00
C PRO A 115 -0.39 -0.87 -12.09
N ALA A 116 -0.40 -2.20 -11.88
CA ALA A 116 0.14 -3.18 -12.81
C ALA A 116 -0.55 -3.13 -14.18
N ALA A 117 -1.79 -2.63 -14.24
CA ALA A 117 -2.50 -2.42 -15.51
C ALA A 117 -1.72 -1.51 -16.47
N ALA A 118 -0.90 -0.57 -15.99
CA ALA A 118 -0.02 0.23 -16.85
C ALA A 118 1.04 -0.61 -17.59
N ILE A 119 1.42 -1.75 -17.02
CA ILE A 119 2.45 -2.65 -17.56
C ILE A 119 1.81 -3.64 -18.54
N TYR A 120 0.77 -4.36 -18.12
CA TYR A 120 0.20 -5.46 -18.91
C TYR A 120 -0.97 -5.05 -19.81
N CYS A 121 -1.68 -3.95 -19.54
CA CYS A 121 -2.85 -3.56 -20.32
C CYS A 121 -2.49 -2.51 -21.38
N ARG A 122 -2.37 -2.95 -22.63
CA ARG A 122 -2.04 -2.08 -23.78
C ARG A 122 -3.01 -0.91 -23.94
N TYR A 123 -4.30 -1.13 -23.69
CA TYR A 123 -5.31 -0.07 -23.77
C TYR A 123 -5.03 1.03 -22.74
N ILE A 124 -4.81 0.66 -21.48
CA ILE A 124 -4.44 1.62 -20.43
C ILE A 124 -3.13 2.32 -20.80
N ARG A 125 -2.10 1.59 -21.20
CA ARG A 125 -0.80 2.16 -21.58
C ARG A 125 -0.90 3.21 -22.69
N ASN A 126 -1.80 3.03 -23.65
CA ASN A 126 -2.01 3.97 -24.76
C ASN A 126 -2.87 5.18 -24.38
N ASN A 127 -3.69 5.07 -23.33
CA ASN A 127 -4.64 6.10 -22.90
C ASN A 127 -4.24 6.79 -21.60
N LEU A 128 -3.16 6.36 -20.94
CA LEU A 128 -2.43 7.24 -20.04
C LEU A 128 -1.93 8.41 -20.91
N ASN A 129 -2.14 9.66 -20.50
CA ASN A 129 -1.59 10.89 -21.14
C ASN A 129 -0.05 10.94 -21.11
N TYR A 130 0.60 9.83 -21.43
CA TYR A 130 2.01 9.56 -21.37
C TYR A 130 2.40 8.97 -22.72
N ASN A 131 3.11 9.77 -23.53
CA ASN A 131 3.65 9.32 -24.80
C ASN A 131 5.18 9.13 -24.66
N PRO A 132 5.68 7.89 -24.54
CA PRO A 132 7.11 7.63 -24.38
C PRO A 132 7.97 8.17 -25.54
N LYS A 133 7.39 8.36 -26.73
CA LYS A 133 8.08 8.91 -27.89
C LYS A 133 8.33 10.42 -27.76
N LYS A 134 7.46 11.16 -27.05
CA LYS A 134 7.66 12.59 -26.79
C LYS A 134 8.83 12.83 -25.84
N ARG A 135 8.97 12.01 -24.79
CA ARG A 135 10.07 12.11 -23.83
C ARG A 135 11.46 11.97 -24.48
N ARG A 136 11.62 11.04 -25.41
CA ARG A 136 12.87 10.87 -26.18
C ARG A 136 13.20 12.07 -27.08
N GLN A 137 12.18 12.80 -27.56
CA GLN A 137 12.37 14.00 -28.37
C GLN A 137 12.68 15.24 -27.51
N GLU A 138 12.21 15.27 -26.26
CA GLU A 138 12.44 16.36 -25.32
C GLU A 138 13.77 16.23 -24.55
N GLU A 139 14.26 15.02 -24.31
CA GLU A 139 15.54 14.75 -23.61
C GLU A 139 16.78 14.81 -24.54
N GLY A 140 16.62 15.21 -25.81
CA GLY A 140 17.76 15.54 -26.69
C GLY A 140 18.69 14.38 -27.04
N GLU A 141 18.18 13.15 -27.16
CA GLU A 141 18.95 12.04 -27.71
C GLU A 141 18.87 12.03 -29.24
N ALA A 142 19.99 12.40 -29.86
CA ALA A 142 20.37 12.04 -31.23
C ALA A 142 21.10 10.68 -31.22
#